data_AF-A0AAJ6ARI0-F1
#
_entry.id   AF-A0AAJ6ARI0-F1
#
_cell.length_a   1.000
_cell.length_b   1.000
_cell.length_c   1.000
_cell.angle_alpha   90.00
_cell.angle_beta   90.00
_cell.angle_gamma   90.00
#
_symmetry.space_group_name_H-M   'P 1'
#
loop_
_entity.id
_entity.type
_entity.pdbx_description
1 polymer ?
#
loop_
_entity_poly.entity_id
_entity_poly.type
_entity_poly.pdbx_seq_one_letter_code
_entity_poly.pdbx_strand_id
1 'polypeptide(L)'
;MAAIAVVLDHTTAIALYDPKDPFNEAVAAFYVQASGGLGDLYAPVLSLTAGDTERRGLLSYIKGLRFLRIEVFDTDAAVTATELLPFGHSWAAVHAIHAARPSAAHPSGRFLLTLTPKAYAGTGIQAVHPGQ
;
A
#
# COMPACT_ATOMS: atom_id res chain seq x y z
N MET A 1 -5.04 14.17 17.56
CA MET A 1 -5.24 12.80 17.02
C MET A 1 -4.09 12.54 16.08
N ALA A 2 -3.40 11.39 16.19
CA ALA A 2 -2.38 11.03 15.21
C ALA A 2 -3.06 10.81 13.86
N ALA A 3 -2.50 11.36 12.78
CA ALA A 3 -3.00 11.12 11.44
C ALA A 3 -2.93 9.62 11.13
N ILE A 4 -3.98 9.08 10.49
CA ILE A 4 -4.01 7.66 10.14
C ILE A 4 -3.04 7.43 8.98
N ALA A 5 -2.04 6.57 9.17
CA ALA A 5 -1.10 6.21 8.12
C ALA A 5 -1.58 4.92 7.42
N VAL A 6 -1.75 5.00 6.11
CA VAL A 6 -2.28 3.92 5.26
C VAL A 6 -1.31 3.62 4.13
N VAL A 7 -1.02 2.34 3.92
CA VAL A 7 -0.22 1.81 2.81
C VAL A 7 -1.18 1.23 1.77
N LEU A 8 -0.98 1.57 0.50
CA LEU A 8 -1.73 1.00 -0.62
C LEU A 8 -0.91 -0.12 -1.25
N ASP A 9 -1.47 -1.32 -1.32
CA ASP A 9 -0.89 -2.40 -2.11
C ASP A 9 -1.15 -2.24 -3.62
N HIS A 10 -0.65 -3.18 -4.41
CA HIS A 10 -0.83 -3.18 -5.85
C HIS A 10 -2.32 -3.22 -6.27
N THR A 11 -3.17 -3.97 -5.54
CA THR A 11 -4.60 -4.10 -5.89
C THR A 11 -5.37 -2.80 -5.68
N THR A 12 -5.10 -2.09 -4.58
CA THR A 12 -5.73 -0.81 -4.29
C THR A 12 -5.15 0.33 -5.11
N ALA A 13 -3.86 0.27 -5.46
CA ALA A 13 -3.27 1.19 -6.42
C ALA A 13 -3.94 1.04 -7.80
N ILE A 14 -4.17 -0.19 -8.26
CA ILE A 14 -4.95 -0.46 -9.50
C ILE A 14 -6.36 0.10 -9.38
N ALA A 15 -7.06 -0.16 -8.26
CA ALA A 15 -8.43 0.33 -8.05
C ALA A 15 -8.50 1.85 -8.07
N LEU A 16 -7.51 2.56 -7.50
CA LEU A 16 -7.43 4.02 -7.55
C LEU A 16 -7.22 4.54 -8.98
N TYR A 17 -6.45 3.81 -9.79
CA TYR A 17 -6.16 4.18 -11.18
C TYR A 17 -7.32 3.91 -12.14
N ASP A 18 -8.06 2.82 -11.93
CA ASP A 18 -9.16 2.42 -12.81
C ASP A 18 -10.50 3.01 -12.31
N PRO A 19 -11.07 4.03 -12.99
CA PRO A 19 -12.33 4.65 -12.57
C PRO A 19 -13.53 3.70 -12.69
N LYS A 20 -13.39 2.55 -13.35
CA LYS A 20 -14.44 1.52 -13.45
C LYS A 20 -14.36 0.49 -12.34
N ASP A 21 -13.30 0.52 -11.52
CA ASP A 21 -13.18 -0.39 -10.39
C ASP A 21 -14.28 -0.09 -9.35
N PRO A 22 -15.02 -1.09 -8.87
CA PRO A 22 -16.08 -0.89 -7.87
C PRO A 22 -15.60 -0.21 -6.58
N PHE A 23 -14.31 -0.32 -6.25
CA PHE A 23 -13.72 0.26 -5.06
C PHE A 23 -12.95 1.56 -5.33
N ASN A 24 -12.98 2.08 -6.56
CA ASN A 24 -12.31 3.34 -6.92
C ASN A 24 -12.71 4.48 -5.97
N GLU A 25 -14.01 4.69 -5.77
CA GLU A 25 -14.52 5.76 -4.90
C GLU A 25 -14.07 5.60 -3.44
N ALA A 26 -14.07 4.37 -2.93
CA ALA A 26 -13.64 4.08 -1.56
C ALA A 26 -12.14 4.38 -1.38
N VAL A 27 -11.29 3.94 -2.32
CA VAL A 27 -9.85 4.22 -2.27
C VAL A 27 -9.56 5.72 -2.50
N ALA A 28 -10.28 6.36 -3.41
CA ALA A 28 -10.19 7.79 -3.66
C ALA A 28 -10.61 8.63 -2.44
N ALA A 29 -11.56 8.16 -1.63
CA ALA A 29 -11.94 8.83 -0.38
C ALA A 29 -10.77 8.90 0.60
N PHE A 30 -9.95 7.85 0.73
CA PHE A 30 -8.71 7.90 1.53
C PHE A 30 -7.72 8.93 0.97
N TYR A 31 -7.61 9.05 -0.36
CA TYR A 31 -6.77 10.08 -0.99
C TYR A 31 -7.27 11.50 -0.68
N VAL A 32 -8.59 11.72 -0.74
CA VAL A 32 -9.19 13.00 -0.36
C VAL A 32 -8.96 13.30 1.12
N GLN A 33 -9.11 12.32 2.01
CA GLN A 33 -8.81 12.48 3.44
C GLN A 33 -7.34 12.85 3.68
N ALA A 34 -6.41 12.21 2.97
CA ALA A 34 -5.00 12.56 3.03
C ALA A 34 -4.73 13.98 2.55
N SER A 35 -5.42 14.44 1.49
CA SER A 35 -5.33 15.83 1.03
C SER A 35 -5.84 16.85 2.05
N GLY A 36 -6.79 16.45 2.91
CA GLY A 36 -7.30 17.24 4.02
C GLY A 36 -6.45 17.18 5.29
N GLY A 37 -5.32 16.47 5.28
CA GLY A 37 -4.44 16.29 6.44
C GLY A 37 -4.99 15.35 7.52
N LEU A 38 -6.00 14.53 7.18
CA LEU A 38 -6.60 13.56 8.10
C LEU A 38 -5.87 12.20 8.10
N GLY A 39 -4.97 11.98 7.15
CA GLY A 39 -4.15 10.78 7.04
C GLY A 39 -2.95 10.96 6.13
N ASP A 40 -2.02 10.00 6.17
CA ASP A 40 -0.90 9.91 5.24
C ASP A 40 -1.05 8.65 4.39
N LEU A 41 -0.90 8.78 3.07
CA LEU A 41 -0.90 7.65 2.15
C LEU A 41 0.50 7.32 1.68
N TYR A 42 0.80 6.03 1.70
CA TYR A 42 2.06 5.45 1.25
C TYR A 42 1.78 4.40 0.17
N ALA A 43 2.64 4.32 -0.84
CA ALA A 43 2.55 3.29 -1.86
C ALA A 43 3.94 2.69 -2.11
N PRO A 44 4.18 1.42 -1.76
CA PRO A 44 5.47 0.79 -1.93
C PRO A 44 5.82 0.63 -3.42
N VAL A 45 7.02 1.04 -3.83
CA VAL A 45 7.41 1.06 -5.25
C VAL A 45 7.34 -0.31 -5.93
N LEU A 46 7.57 -1.40 -5.20
CA LEU A 46 7.46 -2.76 -5.75
C LEU A 46 5.99 -3.17 -5.93
N SER A 47 5.10 -2.77 -5.03
CA SER A 47 3.66 -2.95 -5.19
C SER A 47 3.16 -2.15 -6.41
N LEU A 48 3.62 -0.91 -6.57
CA LEU A 48 3.28 -0.11 -7.76
C LEU A 48 3.84 -0.70 -9.05
N THR A 49 5.06 -1.23 -9.02
CA THR A 49 5.68 -1.87 -10.18
C THR A 49 4.92 -3.13 -10.58
N ALA A 50 4.51 -3.95 -9.61
CA ALA A 50 3.65 -5.10 -9.88
C ALA A 50 2.31 -4.65 -10.47
N GLY A 51 1.66 -3.64 -9.89
CA GLY A 51 0.41 -3.10 -10.42
C GLY A 51 0.55 -2.53 -11.84
N ASP A 52 1.68 -1.89 -12.16
CA ASP A 52 1.95 -1.32 -13.50
C ASP A 52 2.12 -2.43 -14.56
N THR A 53 2.59 -3.62 -14.16
CA THR A 53 2.60 -4.77 -15.08
C THR A 53 1.20 -5.25 -15.47
N GLU A 54 0.21 -5.05 -14.60
CA GLU A 54 -1.20 -5.39 -14.86
C GLU A 54 -2.00 -4.25 -15.51
N ARG A 55 -1.64 -2.99 -15.19
CA ARG A 55 -2.24 -1.76 -15.69
C ARG A 55 -1.15 -0.74 -16.01
N ARG A 56 -0.66 -0.78 -17.25
CA ARG A 56 0.41 0.11 -17.72
C ARG A 56 0.05 1.58 -17.50
N GLY A 57 0.98 2.34 -16.90
CA GLY A 57 0.81 3.75 -16.61
C GLY A 57 0.34 4.05 -15.20
N LEU A 58 0.00 3.03 -14.41
CA LEU A 58 -0.31 3.13 -12.99
C LEU A 58 0.79 3.89 -12.23
N LEU A 59 2.05 3.48 -12.37
CA LEU A 59 3.15 4.07 -11.60
C LEU A 59 3.33 5.55 -11.98
N SER A 60 3.23 5.89 -13.26
CA SER A 60 3.29 7.28 -13.71
C SER A 60 2.13 8.13 -13.18
N TYR A 61 0.92 7.55 -13.14
CA TYR A 61 -0.24 8.19 -12.53
C TYR A 61 -0.04 8.45 -11.04
N ILE A 62 0.33 7.42 -10.27
CA ILE A 62 0.54 7.53 -8.82
C ILE A 62 1.66 8.53 -8.50
N LYS A 63 2.74 8.54 -9.28
CA LYS A 63 3.84 9.53 -9.15
C LYS A 63 3.36 10.97 -9.34
N GLY A 64 2.28 11.20 -10.08
CA GLY A 64 1.68 12.52 -10.27
C GLY A 64 0.80 12.99 -9.10
N LEU A 65 0.43 12.10 -8.17
CA LEU A 65 -0.41 12.41 -7.03
C LEU A 65 0.41 13.09 -5.92
N ARG A 66 -0.09 14.23 -5.42
CA ARG A 66 0.64 15.06 -4.44
C ARG A 66 0.53 14.56 -3.01
N PHE A 67 -0.57 13.91 -2.67
CA PHE A 67 -0.91 13.51 -1.30
C PHE A 67 -0.64 12.03 -1.04
N LEU A 68 0.13 11.38 -1.92
CA LEU A 68 0.53 9.99 -1.82
C LEU A 68 2.05 9.91 -1.92
N ARG A 69 2.69 9.30 -0.92
CA ARG A 69 4.14 9.15 -0.84
C ARG A 69 4.53 7.79 -1.40
N ILE A 70 5.40 7.78 -2.40
CA ILE A 70 5.98 6.52 -2.88
C ILE A 70 7.06 6.09 -1.90
N GLU A 71 6.94 4.87 -1.39
CA GLU A 71 7.89 4.29 -0.46
C GLU A 71 9.00 3.55 -1.20
N VAL A 72 10.24 3.88 -0.83
CA VAL A 72 11.45 3.38 -1.48
C VAL A 72 11.74 1.97 -0.96
N PHE A 73 12.15 1.08 -1.86
CA PHE A 73 12.64 -0.23 -1.46
C PHE A 73 14.12 -0.13 -1.07
N ASP A 74 14.38 0.06 0.22
CA ASP A 74 15.73 0.17 0.78
C ASP A 74 16.25 -1.18 1.30
N THR A 75 17.39 -1.15 1.99
CA THR A 75 18.04 -2.35 2.52
C THR A 75 17.20 -3.04 3.60
N ASP A 76 16.47 -2.29 4.42
CA ASP A 76 15.62 -2.88 5.48
C ASP A 76 14.39 -3.56 4.87
N ALA A 77 13.85 -2.99 3.80
CA ALA A 77 12.83 -3.63 2.97
C ALA A 77 13.37 -4.91 2.30
N ALA A 78 14.63 -4.89 1.86
CA ALA A 78 15.28 -6.07 1.28
C ALA A 78 15.48 -7.19 2.33
N VAL A 79 15.89 -6.86 3.56
CA VAL A 79 15.96 -7.84 4.66
C VAL A 79 14.57 -8.44 4.95
N THR A 80 13.53 -7.62 4.95
CA THR A 80 12.15 -8.12 5.11
C THR A 80 11.76 -9.06 3.96
N ALA A 81 12.22 -8.79 2.74
CA ALA A 81 11.97 -9.67 1.61
C ALA A 81 12.67 -11.02 1.73
N THR A 82 13.91 -11.08 2.24
CA THR A 82 14.61 -12.37 2.44
C THR A 82 13.95 -13.24 3.50
N GLU A 83 13.27 -12.64 4.48
CA GLU A 83 12.46 -13.37 5.46
C GLU A 83 11.19 -13.97 4.84
N LEU A 84 10.52 -13.24 3.95
CA LEU A 84 9.14 -13.56 3.53
C LEU A 84 9.04 -14.31 2.20
N LEU A 85 9.93 -14.05 1.24
CA LEU A 85 9.92 -14.70 -0.07
C LEU A 85 10.01 -16.25 0.03
N PRO A 86 10.85 -16.84 0.91
CA PRO A 86 10.91 -18.29 1.06
C PRO A 86 9.59 -18.94 1.54
N PHE A 87 8.71 -18.17 2.17
CA PHE A 87 7.38 -18.62 2.63
C PHE A 87 6.27 -18.35 1.60
N GLY A 88 6.61 -18.00 0.36
CA GLY A 88 5.65 -17.87 -0.74
C GLY A 88 4.97 -16.51 -0.85
N HIS A 89 5.40 -15.50 -0.09
CA HIS A 89 4.93 -14.14 -0.30
C HIS A 89 5.46 -13.57 -1.64
N SER A 90 4.66 -12.77 -2.33
CA SER A 90 5.05 -12.16 -3.60
C SER A 90 5.90 -10.90 -3.39
N TRP A 91 6.70 -10.51 -4.39
CA TRP A 91 7.45 -9.25 -4.38
C TRP A 91 6.56 -8.01 -4.13
N ALA A 92 5.31 -8.03 -4.63
CA ALA A 92 4.35 -6.97 -4.39
C ALA A 92 3.89 -6.92 -2.91
N ALA A 93 3.75 -8.09 -2.28
CA ALA A 93 3.31 -8.22 -0.90
C ALA A 93 4.43 -7.94 0.10
N VAL A 94 5.66 -8.41 -0.12
CA VAL A 94 6.76 -8.24 0.85
C VAL A 94 7.08 -6.78 1.15
N HIS A 95 7.07 -5.91 0.13
CA HIS A 95 7.32 -4.49 0.34
C HIS A 95 6.12 -3.81 1.03
N ALA A 96 4.89 -4.19 0.70
CA ALA A 96 3.70 -3.73 1.41
C ALA A 96 3.69 -4.17 2.88
N ILE A 97 4.15 -5.38 3.18
CA ILE A 97 4.30 -5.89 4.56
C ILE A 97 5.37 -5.10 5.30
N HIS A 98 6.54 -4.89 4.68
CA HIS A 98 7.60 -4.07 5.27
C HIS A 98 7.10 -2.67 5.62
N ALA A 99 6.42 -2.02 4.67
CA ALA A 99 5.83 -0.70 4.89
C ALA A 99 4.81 -0.74 6.03
N ALA A 100 3.90 -1.70 6.06
CA ALA A 100 2.83 -1.73 7.07
C ALA A 100 3.30 -2.11 8.49
N ARG A 101 4.47 -2.74 8.65
CA ARG A 101 5.00 -3.14 9.96
C ARG A 101 5.31 -1.92 10.86
N PRO A 102 5.23 -2.09 12.20
CA PRO A 102 5.68 -1.09 13.15
C PRO A 102 7.12 -0.63 12.92
N SER A 103 7.33 0.68 13.00
CA SER A 103 8.65 1.31 12.85
C SER A 103 8.81 2.47 13.84
N ALA A 104 10.01 3.05 13.94
CA ALA A 104 10.23 4.21 14.80
C ALA A 104 9.34 5.41 14.43
N ALA A 105 9.05 5.59 13.14
CA ALA A 105 8.14 6.63 12.64
C ALA A 105 6.66 6.28 12.85
N HIS A 106 6.32 4.99 12.82
CA HIS A 106 4.96 4.48 13.01
C HIS A 106 4.96 3.35 14.05
N PRO A 107 5.01 3.65 15.37
CA PRO A 107 5.16 2.64 16.41
C PRO A 107 4.02 1.62 16.48
N SER A 108 2.82 2.00 16.03
CA SER A 108 1.65 1.12 15.95
C SER A 108 1.54 0.39 14.60
N GLY A 109 2.49 0.56 13.69
CA GLY A 109 2.37 0.14 12.30
C GLY A 109 1.47 1.07 11.50
N ARG A 110 1.24 0.68 10.24
CA ARG A 110 0.37 1.37 9.30
C ARG A 110 -0.71 0.40 8.82
N PHE A 111 -1.90 0.91 8.53
CA PHE A 111 -2.94 0.08 7.94
C PHE A 111 -2.55 -0.23 6.50
N LEU A 112 -2.73 -1.48 6.06
CA LEU A 112 -2.57 -1.85 4.68
C LEU A 112 -3.95 -1.92 4.02
N LEU A 113 -4.22 -1.02 3.08
CA LEU A 113 -5.39 -1.11 2.22
C LEU A 113 -5.11 -2.13 1.12
N THR A 114 -5.98 -3.12 0.99
CA THR A 114 -5.88 -4.17 -0.03
C THR A 114 -7.26 -4.73 -0.39
N LEU A 115 -7.46 -5.09 -1.65
CA LEU A 115 -8.64 -5.86 -2.08
C LEU A 115 -8.52 -7.34 -1.70
N THR A 116 -7.35 -7.79 -1.23
CA THR A 116 -7.08 -9.18 -0.87
C THR A 116 -6.52 -9.34 0.56
N PRO A 117 -7.26 -8.95 1.63
CA PRO A 117 -6.72 -8.98 3.00
C PRO A 117 -6.19 -10.35 3.45
N LYS A 118 -6.78 -11.44 2.95
CA LYS A 118 -6.36 -12.81 3.25
C LYS A 118 -4.93 -13.11 2.80
N ALA A 119 -4.41 -12.44 1.77
CA ALA A 119 -3.02 -12.61 1.31
C ALA A 119 -1.98 -12.11 2.34
N TYR A 120 -2.42 -11.30 3.30
CA TYR A 120 -1.60 -10.72 4.36
C TYR A 120 -1.87 -11.35 5.74
N ALA A 121 -2.73 -12.36 5.81
CA ALA A 121 -3.02 -13.06 7.07
C ALA A 121 -1.74 -13.69 7.67
N GLY A 122 -1.58 -13.58 8.99
CA GLY A 122 -0.42 -14.14 9.69
C GLY A 122 0.88 -13.34 9.58
N THR A 123 0.88 -12.20 8.88
CA THR A 123 2.08 -11.34 8.72
C THR A 123 2.25 -10.31 9.85
N GLY A 124 1.28 -10.21 10.75
CA GLY A 124 1.28 -9.27 11.88
C GLY A 124 0.86 -7.84 11.54
N ILE A 125 0.53 -7.54 10.28
CA ILE A 125 0.05 -6.22 9.86
C ILE A 125 -1.48 -6.14 9.88
N GLN A 126 -2.01 -4.92 9.91
CA GLN A 126 -3.45 -4.67 9.83
C GLN A 126 -3.89 -4.44 8.39
N ALA A 127 -4.24 -5.52 7.68
CA ALA A 127 -4.78 -5.46 6.33
C ALA A 127 -6.30 -5.25 6.34
N VAL A 128 -6.77 -4.22 5.64
CA VAL A 128 -8.19 -3.79 5.62
C VAL A 128 -8.68 -3.70 4.19
N HIS A 129 -9.89 -4.18 3.96
CA HIS A 129 -10.56 -4.01 2.68
C HIS A 129 -11.23 -2.63 2.62
N PRO A 130 -11.11 -1.84 1.53
CA PRO A 130 -11.67 -0.49 1.46
C PRO A 130 -13.20 -0.40 1.58
N GLY A 131 -13.90 -1.51 1.41
CA GLY A 131 -15.36 -1.61 1.61
C GLY A 131 -15.81 -2.04 3.03
N GLN A 132 -14.89 -2.17 3.99
CA GLN A 132 -15.19 -2.45 5.40
C GLN A 132 -15.15 -1.17 6.23
#